data_AF-A0A936LG50-F1
#
_entry.id   AF-A0A936LG50-F1
#
_cell.length_a   1.000
_cell.length_b   1.000
_cell.length_c   1.000
_cell.angle_alpha   90.00
_cell.angle_beta   90.00
_cell.angle_gamma   90.00
#
_symmetry.space_group_name_H-M   'P 1'
#
loop_
_entity.id
_entity.type
_entity.pdbx_description
1 polymer ?
#
loop_
_entity_poly.entity_id
_entity_poly.type
_entity_poly.pdbx_seq_one_letter_code
_entity_poly.pdbx_strand_id
1 'polypeptide(L)'
;MSSFQIGDIFLFPLRDRMYGVGKFVMEHNLALQHSYMIAVYDRVIELDPAVLNDLYAPLPDISHELNGIEQEEALVNTVMLTAIGIRATEVHVVAHADIHESDRDGYLTWLYVKKYEALQKGLIKEEEEAAAEEETTEEEGEEMEQAEMEQPEMEGTEGEEDAGPEPESSNANIVEDQRQTAAAATIPAPAEPKKPLTMVPILSPTGEVLREVRIRLWHLHVFEVSVGEALFGMYKNFMMPELASTRIGAYIIAHYDHRNVGRVRQLADALVEGDFGAGHELIEFGDTAAQVLALKLKEPLEPEVMGDVLQILGDIGVDRGYDLIAAFVAEHGMDESGRYYAQAWRGYCNAVVNTGGDSAPLQPYLPQLKTITHPELRSDIRIALESVTNKAVEGAVDG
;
A
#
# COMPACT_ATOMS: atom_id res chain seq x y z
N MET A 1 -34.46 -5.32 -0.69
CA MET A 1 -33.01 -5.08 -0.88
C MET A 1 -32.48 -6.25 -1.68
N SER A 2 -31.89 -6.00 -2.85
CA SER A 2 -31.19 -7.05 -3.59
C SER A 2 -30.01 -7.52 -2.75
N SER A 3 -30.02 -8.78 -2.33
CA SER A 3 -28.84 -9.42 -1.75
C SER A 3 -27.83 -9.63 -2.87
N PHE A 4 -26.62 -9.10 -2.71
CA PHE A 4 -25.51 -9.46 -3.60
C PHE A 4 -25.18 -10.94 -3.41
N GLN A 5 -24.88 -11.64 -4.49
CA GLN A 5 -24.48 -13.04 -4.46
C GLN A 5 -23.00 -13.16 -4.78
N ILE A 6 -22.35 -14.15 -4.15
CA ILE A 6 -20.99 -14.52 -4.52
C ILE A 6 -21.00 -15.04 -5.96
N GLY A 7 -20.12 -14.49 -6.79
CA GLY A 7 -20.11 -14.71 -8.24
C GLY A 7 -20.71 -13.57 -9.05
N ASP A 8 -21.43 -12.64 -8.42
CA ASP A 8 -21.98 -11.47 -9.12
C ASP A 8 -20.85 -10.58 -9.65
N ILE A 9 -20.89 -10.33 -10.95
CA ILE A 9 -20.04 -9.36 -11.64
C ILE A 9 -20.79 -8.03 -11.65
N PHE A 10 -20.11 -6.99 -11.19
CA PHE A 10 -20.70 -5.67 -11.01
C PHE A 10 -19.84 -4.58 -11.62
N LEU A 11 -20.52 -3.51 -12.02
CA LEU A 11 -19.91 -2.24 -12.33
C LEU A 11 -19.91 -1.35 -11.09
N PHE A 12 -18.80 -0.66 -10.88
CA PHE A 12 -18.71 0.40 -9.88
C PHE A 12 -18.25 1.70 -10.54
N PRO A 13 -18.82 2.85 -10.15
CA PRO A 13 -18.47 4.13 -10.73
C PRO A 13 -17.02 4.48 -10.39
N LEU A 14 -16.26 4.85 -11.42
CA LEU A 14 -15.01 5.57 -11.27
C LEU A 14 -15.33 7.07 -11.28
N ARG A 15 -15.37 7.73 -12.45
CA ARG A 15 -15.92 9.08 -12.72
C ARG A 15 -16.05 9.29 -14.23
N ASP A 16 -16.60 10.43 -14.66
CA ASP A 16 -16.67 10.85 -16.06
C ASP A 16 -17.33 9.79 -16.96
N ARG A 17 -18.31 9.07 -16.37
CA ARG A 17 -19.07 7.97 -16.97
C ARG A 17 -18.27 6.69 -17.22
N MET A 18 -17.09 6.60 -16.64
CA MET A 18 -16.26 5.42 -16.61
C MET A 18 -16.61 4.56 -15.41
N TYR A 19 -16.75 3.26 -15.65
CA TYR A 19 -17.07 2.24 -14.67
C TYR A 19 -15.96 1.21 -14.65
N GLY A 20 -15.49 0.88 -13.46
CA GLY A 20 -14.62 -0.27 -13.24
C GLY A 20 -15.47 -1.53 -13.14
N VAL A 21 -14.86 -2.68 -13.44
CA VAL A 21 -15.51 -3.98 -13.33
C VAL A 21 -14.95 -4.74 -12.14
N GLY A 22 -15.85 -5.25 -11.30
CA GLY A 22 -15.50 -6.09 -10.17
C GLY A 22 -16.38 -7.33 -10.09
N LYS A 23 -16.00 -8.26 -9.21
CA LYS A 23 -16.73 -9.49 -8.90
C LYS A 23 -16.73 -9.73 -7.40
N PHE A 24 -17.88 -10.11 -6.86
CA PHE A 24 -18.01 -10.52 -5.46
C PHE A 24 -17.45 -11.93 -5.29
N VAL A 25 -16.39 -12.08 -4.50
CA VAL A 25 -15.64 -13.34 -4.36
C VAL A 25 -16.00 -14.10 -3.09
N MET A 26 -16.11 -13.39 -1.96
CA MET A 26 -16.42 -13.98 -0.66
C MET A 26 -17.24 -13.00 0.18
N GLU A 27 -18.12 -13.53 1.02
CA GLU A 27 -18.87 -12.75 2.02
C GLU A 27 -18.48 -13.26 3.40
N HIS A 28 -18.16 -12.32 4.29
CA HIS A 28 -17.98 -12.57 5.71
C HIS A 28 -19.07 -11.89 6.51
N ASN A 29 -19.77 -12.70 7.29
CA ASN A 29 -20.66 -12.24 8.33
C ASN A 29 -19.83 -12.02 9.60
N LEU A 30 -19.12 -10.90 9.68
CA LEU A 30 -18.46 -10.49 10.93
C LEU A 30 -19.53 -10.01 11.92
N ALA A 31 -19.31 -10.25 13.22
CA ALA A 31 -20.31 -10.06 14.28
C ALA A 31 -20.96 -8.66 14.34
N LEU A 32 -20.31 -7.64 13.78
CA LEU A 32 -20.79 -6.25 13.77
C LEU A 32 -21.18 -5.74 12.38
N GLN A 33 -20.62 -6.29 11.31
CA GLN A 33 -20.86 -5.82 9.93
C GLN A 33 -20.60 -6.93 8.90
N HIS A 34 -21.49 -7.03 7.90
CA HIS A 34 -21.23 -7.85 6.71
C HIS A 34 -20.13 -7.21 5.87
N SER A 35 -19.17 -8.01 5.42
CA SER A 35 -18.05 -7.58 4.57
C SER A 35 -17.96 -8.46 3.34
N TYR A 36 -17.61 -7.86 2.21
CA TYR A 36 -17.44 -8.52 0.92
C TYR A 36 -16.00 -8.41 0.48
N MET A 37 -15.40 -9.53 0.10
CA MET A 37 -14.17 -9.54 -0.67
C MET A 37 -14.52 -9.40 -2.14
N ILE A 38 -13.89 -8.44 -2.81
CA ILE A 38 -14.10 -8.17 -4.23
C ILE A 38 -12.78 -8.35 -5.00
N ALA A 39 -12.93 -8.91 -6.19
CA ALA A 39 -11.92 -8.86 -7.23
C ALA A 39 -12.25 -7.71 -8.18
N VAL A 40 -11.24 -6.97 -8.62
CA VAL A 40 -11.33 -5.89 -9.60
C VAL A 40 -10.46 -6.28 -10.79
N TYR A 41 -11.04 -6.21 -12.00
CA TYR A 41 -10.39 -6.61 -13.24
C TYR A 41 -9.85 -5.40 -13.99
N ASP A 42 -8.88 -5.59 -14.88
CA ASP A 42 -8.34 -4.49 -15.69
C ASP A 42 -9.27 -4.09 -16.85
N ARG A 43 -10.49 -3.67 -16.49
CA ARG A 43 -11.55 -3.33 -17.43
C ARG A 43 -12.19 -2.02 -17.00
N VAL A 44 -12.30 -1.12 -17.98
CA VAL A 44 -13.03 0.14 -17.84
C VAL A 44 -14.07 0.22 -18.94
N ILE A 45 -15.31 0.45 -18.55
CA ILE A 45 -16.48 0.58 -19.42
C ILE A 45 -16.93 2.04 -19.41
N GLU A 46 -17.13 2.61 -20.59
CA GLU A 46 -17.66 3.97 -20.73
C GLU A 46 -19.15 3.90 -21.07
N LEU A 47 -20.01 4.48 -20.25
CA LEU A 47 -21.46 4.50 -20.47
C LEU A 47 -21.93 5.86 -21.01
N ASP A 48 -22.88 5.84 -21.96
CA ASP A 48 -23.50 7.06 -22.48
C ASP A 48 -24.36 7.76 -21.39
N PRO A 49 -24.29 9.09 -21.25
CA PRO A 49 -25.15 9.88 -20.34
C PRO A 49 -26.63 9.59 -20.40
N ALA A 50 -27.15 9.29 -21.60
CA ALA A 50 -28.56 9.02 -21.80
C ALA A 50 -29.01 7.75 -21.06
N VAL A 51 -28.08 6.82 -20.84
CA VAL A 51 -28.31 5.55 -20.14
C VAL A 51 -28.37 5.75 -18.62
N LEU A 52 -27.59 6.69 -18.08
CA LEU A 52 -27.47 6.93 -16.63
C LEU A 52 -28.58 7.82 -16.06
N ASN A 53 -29.23 8.63 -16.89
CA ASN A 53 -30.29 9.54 -16.45
C ASN A 53 -31.59 8.81 -16.07
N ASP A 54 -31.72 7.54 -16.40
CA ASP A 54 -32.85 6.71 -16.00
C ASP A 54 -32.36 5.67 -14.99
N LEU A 55 -32.30 6.07 -13.72
CA LEU A 55 -31.88 5.23 -12.57
C LEU A 55 -32.66 3.91 -12.44
N TYR A 56 -33.76 3.77 -13.19
CA TYR A 56 -34.62 2.59 -13.23
C TYR A 56 -34.62 1.88 -14.59
N ALA A 57 -33.96 2.43 -15.61
CA ALA A 57 -33.80 1.72 -16.87
C ALA A 57 -32.80 0.56 -16.66
N PRO A 58 -33.09 -0.63 -17.19
CA PRO A 58 -32.08 -1.67 -17.27
C PRO A 58 -30.89 -1.14 -18.05
N LEU A 59 -29.69 -1.37 -17.51
CA LEU A 59 -28.45 -1.07 -18.23
C LEU A 59 -28.52 -1.71 -19.62
N PRO A 60 -27.98 -1.04 -20.67
CA PRO A 60 -27.87 -1.63 -21.99
C PRO A 60 -27.11 -2.95 -21.88
N ASP A 61 -27.39 -3.86 -22.81
CA ASP A 61 -26.71 -5.15 -22.85
C ASP A 61 -25.22 -4.96 -23.18
N ILE A 62 -24.41 -4.89 -22.13
CA ILE A 62 -22.96 -4.77 -22.17
C ILE A 62 -22.27 -6.14 -22.01
N SER A 63 -23.00 -7.25 -22.10
CA SER A 63 -22.44 -8.60 -21.97
C SER A 63 -21.26 -8.83 -22.92
N HIS A 64 -21.32 -8.23 -24.12
CA HIS A 64 -20.26 -8.27 -25.11
C HIS A 64 -18.93 -7.64 -24.65
N GLU A 65 -18.97 -6.63 -23.77
CA GLU A 65 -17.78 -5.99 -23.18
C GLU A 65 -17.20 -6.80 -22.01
N LEU A 66 -17.99 -7.72 -21.45
CA LEU A 66 -17.66 -8.57 -20.31
C LEU A 66 -17.24 -9.99 -20.71
N ASN A 67 -17.27 -10.32 -22.00
CA ASN A 67 -16.91 -11.65 -22.50
C ASN A 67 -15.48 -12.02 -22.12
N GLY A 68 -15.32 -13.17 -21.45
CA GLY A 68 -14.02 -13.73 -21.08
C GLY A 68 -13.49 -13.23 -19.74
N ILE A 69 -14.24 -12.40 -19.01
CA ILE A 69 -13.81 -11.90 -17.70
C ILE A 69 -13.60 -13.04 -16.69
N GLU A 70 -14.32 -14.15 -16.84
CA GLU A 70 -14.15 -15.35 -16.03
C GLU A 70 -12.79 -16.04 -16.23
N GLN A 71 -12.08 -15.70 -17.30
CA GLN A 71 -10.74 -16.24 -17.64
C GLN A 71 -9.63 -15.21 -17.38
N GLU A 72 -9.97 -13.99 -16.97
CA GLU A 72 -9.02 -12.91 -16.70
C GLU A 72 -8.47 -13.01 -15.28
N GLU A 73 -7.17 -12.73 -15.13
CA GLU A 73 -6.58 -12.53 -13.81
C GLU A 73 -7.06 -11.18 -13.26
N ALA A 74 -7.57 -11.19 -12.04
CA ALA A 74 -7.98 -9.96 -11.37
C ALA A 74 -6.76 -9.05 -11.15
N LEU A 75 -6.88 -7.80 -11.57
CA LEU A 75 -5.89 -6.76 -11.36
C LEU A 75 -5.64 -6.54 -9.86
N VAL A 76 -6.71 -6.62 -9.07
CA VAL A 76 -6.73 -6.44 -7.63
C VAL A 76 -7.70 -7.46 -7.05
N ASN A 77 -7.23 -8.44 -6.28
CA ASN A 77 -8.04 -9.56 -5.78
C ASN A 77 -8.24 -9.58 -4.24
N THR A 78 -7.82 -8.53 -3.54
CA THR A 78 -7.77 -8.49 -2.06
C THR A 78 -8.51 -7.32 -1.43
N VAL A 79 -9.44 -6.68 -2.15
CA VAL A 79 -10.15 -5.51 -1.60
C VAL A 79 -11.34 -6.00 -0.80
N MET A 80 -11.35 -5.69 0.49
CA MET A 80 -12.47 -6.02 1.37
C MET A 80 -13.25 -4.76 1.74
N LEU A 81 -14.54 -4.74 1.41
CA LEU A 81 -15.44 -3.63 1.67
C LEU A 81 -16.57 -4.06 2.59
N THR A 82 -17.00 -3.16 3.47
CA THR A 82 -18.21 -3.40 4.27
C THR A 82 -19.45 -3.27 3.40
N ALA A 83 -20.56 -3.86 3.83
CA ALA A 83 -21.86 -3.69 3.16
C ALA A 83 -22.30 -2.22 3.07
N ILE A 84 -21.81 -1.37 3.99
CA ILE A 84 -22.00 0.08 3.92
C ILE A 84 -21.22 0.67 2.75
N GLY A 85 -19.93 0.34 2.63
CA GLY A 85 -19.07 0.78 1.52
C GLY A 85 -19.60 0.35 0.15
N ILE A 86 -20.09 -0.89 0.03
CA ILE A 86 -20.71 -1.38 -1.22
C ILE A 86 -21.97 -0.57 -1.56
N ARG A 87 -22.85 -0.31 -0.59
CA ARG A 87 -24.06 0.50 -0.82
C ARG A 87 -23.74 1.94 -1.20
N ALA A 88 -22.71 2.53 -0.60
CA ALA A 88 -22.24 3.87 -0.93
C ALA A 88 -21.64 3.97 -2.35
N THR A 89 -21.27 2.83 -2.95
CA THR A 89 -20.65 2.79 -4.27
C THR A 89 -21.67 2.79 -5.42
N GLU A 90 -22.97 2.62 -5.17
CA GLU A 90 -23.97 2.48 -6.26
C GLU A 90 -23.59 1.39 -7.28
N VAL A 91 -23.20 0.20 -6.79
CA VAL A 91 -22.83 -0.90 -7.67
C VAL A 91 -24.00 -1.40 -8.52
N HIS A 92 -23.72 -1.78 -9.76
CA HIS A 92 -24.69 -2.38 -10.66
C HIS A 92 -24.27 -3.79 -11.04
N VAL A 93 -25.01 -4.80 -10.62
CA VAL A 93 -24.77 -6.19 -11.03
C VAL A 93 -25.22 -6.36 -12.48
N VAL A 94 -24.32 -6.89 -13.31
CA VAL A 94 -24.48 -6.98 -14.77
C VAL A 94 -24.36 -8.39 -15.30
N ALA A 95 -23.70 -9.29 -14.56
CA ALA A 95 -23.60 -10.70 -14.89
C ALA A 95 -23.36 -11.52 -13.63
N HIS A 96 -23.38 -12.85 -13.76
CA HIS A 96 -23.01 -13.78 -12.72
C HIS A 96 -22.09 -14.84 -13.32
N ALA A 97 -21.00 -15.16 -12.61
CA ALA A 97 -20.06 -16.20 -13.01
C ALA A 97 -19.59 -16.99 -11.79
N ASP A 98 -19.37 -18.29 -11.98
CA ASP A 98 -18.85 -19.17 -10.93
C ASP A 98 -17.51 -18.66 -10.40
N ILE A 99 -17.25 -18.91 -9.11
CA ILE A 99 -15.99 -18.55 -8.47
C ILE A 99 -14.95 -19.62 -8.73
N HIS A 100 -13.89 -19.25 -9.44
CA HIS A 100 -12.73 -20.10 -9.63
C HIS A 100 -11.80 -20.03 -8.41
N GLU A 101 -10.93 -21.04 -8.26
CA GLU A 101 -9.97 -21.06 -7.16
C GLU A 101 -9.00 -19.87 -7.22
N SER A 102 -8.65 -19.44 -8.44
CA SER A 102 -7.85 -18.24 -8.76
C SER A 102 -8.50 -16.93 -8.28
N ASP A 103 -9.82 -16.88 -8.19
CA ASP A 103 -10.53 -15.70 -7.68
C ASP A 103 -10.35 -15.57 -6.15
N ARG A 104 -10.13 -16.70 -5.46
CA ARG A 104 -10.02 -16.76 -3.99
C ARG A 104 -8.60 -16.51 -3.48
N ASP A 105 -7.62 -16.29 -4.36
CA ASP A 105 -6.20 -16.09 -4.01
C ASP A 105 -6.02 -14.94 -3.06
N GLY A 106 -6.62 -13.81 -3.40
CA GLY A 106 -6.53 -12.64 -2.56
C GLY A 106 -7.24 -12.83 -1.22
N TYR A 107 -8.34 -13.59 -1.19
CA TYR A 107 -9.01 -13.95 0.05
C TYR A 107 -8.14 -14.82 0.97
N LEU A 108 -7.57 -15.90 0.43
CA LEU A 108 -6.68 -16.79 1.21
C LEU A 108 -5.43 -16.05 1.69
N THR A 109 -4.89 -15.17 0.83
CA THR A 109 -3.78 -14.28 1.17
C THR A 109 -4.14 -13.36 2.34
N TRP A 110 -5.30 -12.72 2.27
CA TRP A 110 -5.78 -11.85 3.34
C TRP A 110 -5.93 -12.61 4.67
N LEU A 111 -6.55 -13.79 4.65
CA LEU A 111 -6.68 -14.65 5.85
C LEU A 111 -5.33 -14.97 6.46
N TYR A 112 -4.37 -15.36 5.62
CA TYR A 112 -3.02 -15.70 6.08
C TYR A 112 -2.36 -14.51 6.77
N VAL A 113 -2.37 -13.32 6.16
CA VAL A 113 -1.73 -12.16 6.77
C VAL A 113 -2.46 -11.73 8.05
N LYS A 114 -3.79 -11.84 8.11
CA LYS A 114 -4.54 -11.55 9.35
C LYS A 114 -4.28 -12.55 10.46
N LYS A 115 -4.13 -13.84 10.13
CA LYS A 115 -3.66 -14.84 11.09
C LYS A 115 -2.28 -14.45 11.64
N TYR A 116 -1.35 -14.09 10.75
CA TYR A 116 0.01 -13.71 11.14
C TYR A 116 0.04 -12.43 12.00
N GLU A 117 -0.71 -11.39 11.63
CA GLU A 117 -0.86 -10.18 12.46
C GLU A 117 -1.44 -10.50 13.85
N ALA A 118 -2.43 -11.38 13.92
CA ALA A 118 -3.05 -11.78 15.18
C ALA A 118 -2.08 -12.56 16.07
N LEU A 119 -1.26 -13.45 15.49
CA LEU A 119 -0.18 -14.14 16.18
C LEU A 119 0.87 -13.16 16.73
N GLN A 120 1.37 -12.24 15.88
CA GLN A 120 2.36 -11.24 16.31
C GLN A 120 1.85 -10.34 17.44
N LYS A 121 0.54 -10.05 17.45
CA LYS A 121 -0.11 -9.25 18.50
C LYS A 121 -0.51 -10.08 19.73
N GLY A 122 -0.24 -11.39 19.73
CA GLY A 122 -0.63 -12.31 20.81
C GLY A 122 -2.14 -12.45 20.97
N LEU A 123 -2.93 -12.16 19.93
CA LEU A 123 -4.39 -12.26 19.96
C LEU A 123 -4.88 -13.70 19.76
N ILE A 124 -4.06 -14.53 19.11
CA ILE A 124 -4.23 -15.96 18.95
C ILE A 124 -2.87 -16.63 19.20
N LYS A 125 -2.86 -17.90 19.61
CA LYS A 125 -1.66 -18.71 19.78
C LYS A 125 -1.51 -19.69 18.62
N GLU A 126 -0.29 -20.17 18.35
CA GLU A 126 -0.10 -21.28 17.41
C GLU A 126 -0.68 -22.57 18.02
N GLU A 127 -1.25 -23.44 17.19
CA GLU A 127 -1.95 -24.66 17.65
C GLU A 127 -1.02 -25.60 18.46
N GLU A 128 0.30 -25.58 18.19
CA GLU A 128 1.29 -26.33 18.97
C GLU A 128 1.45 -25.79 20.41
N GLU A 129 1.29 -24.48 20.63
CA GLU A 129 1.34 -23.88 21.97
C GLU A 129 0.01 -24.01 22.72
N ALA A 130 -1.11 -24.00 21.99
CA ALA A 130 -2.44 -24.23 22.58
C ALA A 130 -2.59 -25.66 23.11
N ALA A 131 -2.09 -26.66 22.37
CA ALA A 131 -2.10 -28.06 22.80
C ALA A 131 -1.17 -28.33 24.01
N ALA A 132 -0.02 -27.64 24.10
CA ALA A 132 0.91 -27.78 25.22
C ALA A 132 0.38 -27.15 26.53
N GLU A 133 -0.48 -26.13 26.45
CA GLU A 133 -1.11 -25.52 27.63
C GLU A 133 -2.33 -26.30 28.11
N GLU A 134 -3.11 -26.93 27.22
CA GLU A 134 -4.23 -27.80 27.63
C GLU A 134 -3.75 -29.06 28.36
N GLU A 135 -2.57 -29.60 28.03
CA GLU A 135 -1.99 -30.76 28.74
C GLU A 135 -1.45 -30.41 30.14
N THR A 136 -1.24 -29.13 30.47
CA THR A 136 -0.69 -28.71 31.77
C THR A 136 -1.74 -28.20 32.76
N THR A 137 -3.03 -28.22 32.41
CA THR A 137 -4.11 -27.74 33.29
C THR A 137 -4.99 -28.85 33.91
N GLU A 138 -4.68 -30.13 33.71
CA GLU A 138 -5.38 -31.28 34.34
C GLU A 138 -4.64 -31.93 35.54
N GLU A 139 -3.73 -31.23 36.21
CA GLU A 139 -3.24 -31.65 37.53
C GLU A 139 -3.56 -30.60 38.60
N GLU A 140 -4.82 -30.58 39.07
CA GLU A 140 -5.14 -30.33 40.48
C GLU A 140 -6.64 -30.51 40.74
N GLY A 141 -7.01 -31.72 41.18
CA GLY A 141 -8.24 -31.93 41.95
C GLY A 141 -9.05 -33.16 41.54
N GLU A 142 -8.71 -34.33 42.10
CA GLU A 142 -9.63 -35.16 42.89
C GLU A 142 -8.92 -36.44 43.34
N GLU A 143 -8.58 -36.53 44.63
CA GLU A 143 -8.36 -37.81 45.29
C GLU A 143 -9.71 -38.53 45.43
N MET A 144 -9.88 -39.68 44.78
CA MET A 144 -10.68 -40.77 45.35
C MET A 144 -10.30 -42.15 44.78
N GLU A 145 -10.39 -43.13 45.67
CA GLU A 145 -9.74 -44.44 45.70
C GLU A 145 -10.15 -45.48 44.63
N GLN A 146 -9.18 -46.34 44.31
CA GLN A 146 -9.23 -47.81 44.10
C GLN A 146 -10.40 -48.44 43.30
N ALA A 147 -10.05 -49.16 42.24
CA ALA A 147 -10.12 -50.63 42.22
C ALA A 147 -9.53 -51.24 40.91
N GLU A 148 -8.91 -52.40 41.09
CA GLU A 148 -8.30 -53.31 40.12
C GLU A 148 -9.23 -53.71 38.95
N MET A 149 -8.69 -53.94 37.74
CA MET A 149 -8.63 -55.28 37.12
C MET A 149 -8.07 -55.28 35.68
N GLU A 150 -7.11 -56.18 35.49
CA GLU A 150 -6.94 -57.09 34.34
C GLU A 150 -6.55 -56.54 32.94
N GLN A 151 -5.27 -56.81 32.60
CA GLN A 151 -4.77 -57.27 31.29
C GLN A 151 -5.59 -58.48 30.75
N PRO A 152 -5.57 -58.88 29.45
CA PRO A 152 -4.34 -58.92 28.63
C PRO A 152 -4.45 -58.75 27.09
N GLU A 153 -3.26 -58.62 26.49
CA GLU A 153 -2.77 -59.24 25.23
C GLU A 153 -3.58 -59.12 23.93
N MET A 154 -2.93 -58.62 22.88
CA MET A 154 -2.44 -59.53 21.83
C MET A 154 -1.29 -58.92 21.01
N GLU A 155 -0.18 -59.65 20.99
CA GLU A 155 0.90 -59.62 20.00
C GLU A 155 0.38 -59.97 18.59
N GLY A 156 1.07 -59.46 17.56
CA GLY A 156 0.79 -59.84 16.17
C GLY A 156 1.82 -59.32 15.16
N THR A 157 3.06 -59.80 15.31
CA THR A 157 4.11 -60.09 14.29
C THR A 157 4.09 -59.43 12.90
N GLU A 158 5.19 -58.71 12.63
CA GLU A 158 6.25 -58.93 11.62
C GLU A 158 5.95 -59.48 10.19
N GLY A 159 6.67 -58.88 9.22
CA GLY A 159 7.00 -59.42 7.89
C GLY A 159 7.38 -58.30 6.90
N GLU A 160 8.64 -57.85 6.85
CA GLU A 160 9.69 -58.17 5.83
C GLU A 160 9.27 -57.85 4.37
N GLU A 161 9.81 -56.78 3.78
CA GLU A 161 10.97 -56.74 2.85
C GLU A 161 10.71 -57.37 1.47
N ASP A 162 10.83 -56.58 0.39
CA ASP A 162 11.77 -56.88 -0.71
C ASP A 162 11.93 -55.70 -1.69
N ALA A 163 13.09 -55.65 -2.33
CA ALA A 163 13.71 -54.51 -2.98
C ALA A 163 13.70 -54.55 -4.51
N GLY A 164 13.52 -53.36 -5.12
CA GLY A 164 14.13 -52.88 -6.37
C GLY A 164 13.84 -53.63 -7.70
N PRO A 165 14.46 -53.21 -8.82
CA PRO A 165 15.20 -51.98 -9.08
C PRO A 165 14.74 -51.22 -10.35
N GLU A 166 15.29 -50.01 -10.54
CA GLU A 166 15.30 -49.22 -11.78
C GLU A 166 16.11 -49.90 -12.91
N PRO A 167 15.97 -49.40 -14.15
CA PRO A 167 17.19 -48.93 -14.81
C PRO A 167 17.05 -47.65 -15.65
N GLU A 168 18.18 -46.95 -15.72
CA GLU A 168 18.52 -45.82 -16.59
C GLU A 168 18.62 -46.18 -18.10
N SER A 169 18.45 -45.18 -18.97
CA SER A 169 19.27 -44.98 -20.19
C SER A 169 19.07 -43.53 -20.71
N SER A 170 20.08 -42.67 -20.74
CA SER A 170 21.19 -42.47 -21.71
C SER A 170 20.84 -41.67 -22.99
N ASN A 171 21.55 -40.54 -23.14
CA ASN A 171 22.14 -39.91 -24.34
C ASN A 171 21.22 -39.30 -25.43
N ALA A 172 21.45 -38.02 -25.78
CA ALA A 172 22.44 -37.63 -26.78
C ALA A 172 22.41 -36.11 -27.13
N ASN A 173 23.61 -35.57 -27.33
CA ASN A 173 23.95 -34.24 -27.84
C ASN A 173 23.37 -33.94 -29.23
N ILE A 174 23.03 -32.67 -29.49
CA ILE A 174 23.23 -32.03 -30.81
C ILE A 174 23.82 -30.62 -30.60
N VAL A 175 24.93 -30.39 -31.29
CA VAL A 175 25.70 -29.14 -31.42
C VAL A 175 25.59 -28.69 -32.88
N GLU A 176 25.30 -27.41 -33.12
CA GLU A 176 25.63 -26.63 -34.34
C GLU A 176 25.31 -25.15 -34.02
N ASP A 177 26.28 -24.31 -33.70
CA ASP A 177 27.21 -23.54 -34.57
C ASP A 177 26.52 -22.64 -35.63
N GLN A 178 26.29 -21.37 -35.27
CA GLN A 178 26.25 -20.27 -36.24
C GLN A 178 26.96 -19.03 -35.69
N ARG A 179 27.93 -18.57 -36.48
CA ARG A 179 28.78 -17.41 -36.25
C ARG A 179 28.09 -16.09 -36.57
N GLN A 180 28.30 -15.14 -35.66
CA GLN A 180 28.69 -13.73 -35.87
C GLN A 180 27.88 -12.83 -36.82
N THR A 181 27.27 -11.80 -36.24
CA THR A 181 27.50 -10.41 -36.67
C THR A 181 27.62 -9.52 -35.44
N ALA A 182 28.74 -8.80 -35.34
CA ALA A 182 29.02 -7.85 -34.28
C ALA A 182 28.28 -6.53 -34.56
N ALA A 183 27.38 -6.15 -33.66
CA ALA A 183 26.90 -4.79 -33.52
C ALA A 183 27.17 -4.36 -32.08
N ALA A 184 27.76 -3.18 -31.92
CA ALA A 184 28.26 -2.64 -30.65
C ALA A 184 27.18 -2.68 -29.56
N ALA A 185 27.42 -3.52 -28.54
CA ALA A 185 26.61 -3.56 -27.34
C ALA A 185 26.95 -2.35 -26.47
N THR A 186 26.05 -1.37 -26.42
CA THR A 186 25.96 -0.46 -25.29
C THR A 186 25.57 -1.29 -24.09
N ILE A 187 26.48 -1.46 -23.14
CA ILE A 187 26.22 -2.14 -21.87
C ILE A 187 25.15 -1.32 -21.13
N PRO A 188 23.91 -1.81 -20.93
CA PRO A 188 22.99 -1.14 -20.03
C PRO A 188 23.61 -1.18 -18.63
N ALA A 189 23.57 -0.05 -17.92
CA ALA A 189 23.92 0.00 -16.50
C ALA A 189 23.23 -1.15 -15.76
N PRO A 190 23.91 -1.81 -14.80
CA PRO A 190 23.29 -2.88 -14.04
C PRO A 190 21.99 -2.35 -13.45
N ALA A 191 20.87 -2.97 -13.83
CA ALA A 191 19.59 -2.69 -13.21
C ALA A 191 19.77 -2.86 -11.70
N GLU A 192 19.40 -1.83 -10.94
CA GLU A 192 19.27 -1.96 -9.49
C GLU A 192 18.49 -3.24 -9.19
N PRO A 193 18.89 -4.04 -8.19
CA PRO A 193 18.15 -5.23 -7.85
C PRO A 193 16.73 -4.79 -7.48
N LYS A 194 15.77 -5.08 -8.36
CA LYS A 194 14.35 -5.01 -8.04
C LYS A 194 14.21 -5.79 -6.74
N LYS A 195 13.79 -5.14 -5.64
CA LYS A 195 13.39 -5.87 -4.43
C LYS A 195 12.43 -6.97 -4.90
N PRO A 196 12.73 -8.25 -4.67
CA PRO A 196 11.86 -9.31 -5.13
C PRO A 196 10.49 -9.10 -4.48
N LEU A 197 9.44 -9.13 -5.30
CA LEU A 197 8.08 -9.22 -4.79
C LEU A 197 8.02 -10.45 -3.87
N THR A 198 7.49 -10.29 -2.67
CA THR A 198 7.37 -11.39 -1.72
C THR A 198 6.38 -12.40 -2.26
N MET A 199 6.90 -13.51 -2.78
CA MET A 199 6.13 -14.71 -3.08
C MET A 199 5.85 -15.39 -1.76
N VAL A 200 4.57 -15.57 -1.43
CA VAL A 200 4.18 -16.27 -0.20
C VAL A 200 3.52 -17.58 -0.59
N PRO A 201 4.06 -18.72 -0.11
CA PRO A 201 3.41 -20.00 -0.30
C PRO A 201 2.13 -20.05 0.54
N ILE A 202 1.02 -20.37 -0.10
CA ILE A 202 -0.23 -20.74 0.56
C ILE A 202 -0.12 -22.22 0.89
N LEU A 203 -0.17 -22.54 2.18
CA LEU A 203 -0.06 -23.91 2.66
C LEU A 203 -1.45 -24.50 2.92
N SER A 204 -1.60 -25.81 2.72
CA SER A 204 -2.72 -26.59 3.19
C SER A 204 -2.71 -26.68 4.73
N PRO A 205 -3.79 -27.17 5.37
CA PRO A 205 -3.77 -27.51 6.79
C PRO A 205 -2.69 -28.54 7.17
N THR A 206 -2.21 -29.32 6.19
CA THR A 206 -1.13 -30.30 6.36
C THR A 206 0.26 -29.73 6.04
N GLY A 207 0.37 -28.44 5.71
CA GLY A 207 1.64 -27.76 5.42
C GLY A 207 2.13 -27.88 3.97
N GLU A 208 1.34 -28.47 3.07
CA GLU A 208 1.69 -28.59 1.65
C GLU A 208 1.50 -27.25 0.92
N VAL A 209 2.46 -26.83 0.10
CA VAL A 209 2.31 -25.62 -0.72
C VAL A 209 1.25 -25.87 -1.80
N LEU A 210 0.06 -25.30 -1.59
CA LEU A 210 -1.04 -25.35 -2.55
C LEU A 210 -0.74 -24.46 -3.77
N ARG A 211 -0.12 -23.30 -3.54
CA ARG A 211 0.32 -22.35 -4.59
C ARG A 211 1.17 -21.21 -3.99
N GLU A 212 1.91 -20.50 -4.83
CA GLU A 212 2.60 -19.28 -4.43
C GLU A 212 1.84 -18.04 -4.93
N VAL A 213 1.54 -17.11 -4.02
CA VAL A 213 0.81 -15.88 -4.35
C VAL A 213 1.70 -14.66 -4.12
N ARG A 214 1.63 -13.69 -5.05
CA ARG A 214 2.31 -12.40 -4.90
C ARG A 214 1.55 -11.51 -3.91
N ILE A 215 2.15 -11.20 -2.77
CA ILE A 215 1.55 -10.30 -1.78
C ILE A 215 2.08 -8.87 -1.98
N ARG A 216 1.17 -7.89 -1.98
CA ARG A 216 1.48 -6.45 -1.90
C ARG A 216 0.89 -5.88 -0.60
N LEU A 217 1.58 -4.91 0.00
CA LEU A 217 1.28 -4.32 1.32
C LEU A 217 -0.14 -3.75 1.49
N TRP A 218 -0.89 -3.48 0.42
CA TRP A 218 -2.24 -2.93 0.50
C TRP A 218 -3.33 -4.00 0.73
N HIS A 219 -2.97 -5.29 0.76
CA HIS A 219 -3.89 -6.42 0.91
C HIS A 219 -4.53 -6.55 2.32
N LEU A 220 -4.50 -5.53 3.20
CA LEU A 220 -4.70 -5.72 4.66
C LEU A 220 -5.83 -4.91 5.31
N HIS A 221 -6.63 -4.21 4.53
CA HIS A 221 -7.52 -3.20 5.08
C HIS A 221 -8.99 -3.54 4.84
N VAL A 222 -9.77 -3.52 5.92
CA VAL A 222 -11.24 -3.47 5.87
C VAL A 222 -11.60 -2.02 5.64
N PHE A 223 -12.42 -1.73 4.63
CA PHE A 223 -12.78 -0.36 4.31
C PHE A 223 -14.29 -0.13 4.43
N GLU A 224 -14.66 0.97 5.10
CA GLU A 224 -16.03 1.53 5.10
C GLU A 224 -16.25 2.56 3.96
N VAL A 225 -15.29 2.69 3.05
CA VAL A 225 -15.34 3.63 1.91
C VAL A 225 -15.83 2.94 0.63
N SER A 226 -16.17 3.73 -0.39
CA SER A 226 -16.59 3.22 -1.70
C SER A 226 -15.45 2.50 -2.45
N VAL A 227 -15.78 1.60 -3.39
CA VAL A 227 -14.78 0.86 -4.19
C VAL A 227 -13.83 1.83 -4.91
N GLY A 228 -14.39 2.85 -5.57
CA GLY A 228 -13.61 3.81 -6.34
C GLY A 228 -12.60 4.56 -5.46
N GLU A 229 -13.03 5.05 -4.29
CA GLU A 229 -12.15 5.72 -3.33
C GLU A 229 -11.06 4.79 -2.81
N ALA A 230 -11.38 3.53 -2.50
CA ALA A 230 -10.39 2.54 -2.09
C ALA A 230 -9.30 2.39 -3.17
N LEU A 231 -9.70 2.25 -4.45
CA LEU A 231 -8.77 2.14 -5.58
C LEU A 231 -7.91 3.40 -5.75
N PHE A 232 -8.47 4.59 -5.60
CA PHE A 232 -7.70 5.84 -5.62
C PHE A 232 -6.72 5.93 -4.44
N GLY A 233 -7.12 5.49 -3.23
CA GLY A 233 -6.21 5.41 -2.08
C GLY A 233 -5.05 4.44 -2.30
N MET A 234 -5.20 3.47 -3.20
CA MET A 234 -4.14 2.55 -3.64
C MET A 234 -3.23 3.12 -4.73
N TYR A 235 -3.36 4.40 -5.13
CA TYR A 235 -2.62 5.05 -6.23
C TYR A 235 -1.12 4.73 -6.25
N LYS A 236 -0.42 4.79 -5.11
CA LYS A 236 1.03 4.53 -5.04
C LYS A 236 1.43 3.17 -5.62
N ASN A 237 0.53 2.19 -5.59
CA ASN A 237 0.78 0.86 -6.15
C ASN A 237 0.62 0.87 -7.66
N PHE A 238 -0.28 1.70 -8.20
CA PHE A 238 -0.47 1.87 -9.64
C PHE A 238 0.71 2.59 -10.31
N MET A 239 1.55 3.29 -9.54
CA MET A 239 2.82 3.85 -10.04
C MET A 239 3.86 2.78 -10.42
N MET A 240 3.66 1.51 -10.03
CA MET A 240 4.53 0.42 -10.47
C MET A 240 4.35 0.16 -11.97
N PRO A 241 5.42 0.02 -12.77
CA PRO A 241 5.31 -0.08 -14.24
C PRO A 241 4.34 -1.16 -14.73
N GLU A 242 4.30 -2.30 -14.04
CA GLU A 242 3.46 -3.44 -14.37
C GLU A 242 1.95 -3.15 -14.15
N LEU A 243 1.62 -2.25 -13.21
CA LEU A 243 0.24 -1.81 -12.96
C LEU A 243 -0.10 -0.51 -13.70
N ALA A 244 0.88 0.36 -13.94
CA ALA A 244 0.68 1.63 -14.63
C ALA A 244 0.20 1.43 -16.08
N SER A 245 0.61 0.33 -16.73
CA SER A 245 0.20 -0.02 -18.08
C SER A 245 -1.23 -0.55 -18.19
N THR A 246 -1.88 -0.84 -17.07
CA THR A 246 -3.26 -1.36 -17.02
C THR A 246 -4.25 -0.23 -17.30
N ARG A 247 -5.43 -0.53 -17.87
CA ARG A 247 -6.47 0.48 -18.16
C ARG A 247 -6.93 1.19 -16.89
N ILE A 248 -7.21 0.43 -15.82
CA ILE A 248 -7.59 1.01 -14.53
C ILE A 248 -6.42 1.79 -13.93
N GLY A 249 -5.18 1.26 -14.00
CA GLY A 249 -4.01 1.94 -13.47
C GLY A 249 -3.73 3.27 -14.16
N ALA A 250 -3.71 3.29 -15.50
CA ALA A 250 -3.54 4.51 -16.28
C ALA A 250 -4.65 5.53 -15.97
N TYR A 251 -5.90 5.08 -15.82
CA TYR A 251 -7.00 5.94 -15.43
C TYR A 251 -6.79 6.53 -14.03
N ILE A 252 -6.47 5.70 -13.03
CA ILE A 252 -6.23 6.14 -11.65
C ILE A 252 -5.07 7.14 -11.62
N ILE A 253 -3.96 6.86 -12.31
CA ILE A 253 -2.80 7.76 -12.34
C ILE A 253 -3.18 9.12 -12.91
N ALA A 254 -3.77 9.14 -14.10
CA ALA A 254 -4.17 10.39 -14.75
C ALA A 254 -5.15 11.19 -13.89
N HIS A 255 -6.15 10.54 -13.28
CA HIS A 255 -7.19 11.25 -12.54
C HIS A 255 -6.80 11.60 -11.10
N TYR A 256 -5.94 10.80 -10.47
CA TYR A 256 -5.39 11.13 -9.15
C TYR A 256 -4.46 12.34 -9.26
N ASP A 257 -3.57 12.35 -10.26
CA ASP A 257 -2.68 13.49 -10.53
C ASP A 257 -3.49 14.76 -10.85
N HIS A 258 -4.53 14.67 -11.69
CA HIS A 258 -5.35 15.85 -12.04
C HIS A 258 -6.23 16.37 -10.89
N ARG A 259 -6.83 15.50 -10.07
CA ARG A 259 -7.70 15.92 -8.95
C ARG A 259 -6.93 16.47 -7.76
N ASN A 260 -5.79 15.86 -7.45
CA ASN A 260 -4.95 16.37 -6.37
C ASN A 260 -4.37 17.71 -6.76
N VAL A 261 -3.89 17.94 -7.98
CA VAL A 261 -3.42 19.28 -8.37
C VAL A 261 -4.51 20.34 -8.22
N GLY A 262 -5.76 20.05 -8.58
CA GLY A 262 -6.88 20.98 -8.38
C GLY A 262 -7.19 21.28 -6.91
N ARG A 263 -7.37 20.24 -6.09
CA ARG A 263 -7.65 20.39 -4.65
C ARG A 263 -6.46 20.96 -3.88
N VAL A 264 -5.24 20.51 -4.16
CA VAL A 264 -4.00 21.03 -3.59
C VAL A 264 -3.83 22.50 -3.94
N ARG A 265 -4.17 22.94 -5.16
CA ARG A 265 -4.18 24.38 -5.49
C ARG A 265 -5.18 25.15 -4.64
N GLN A 266 -6.41 24.65 -4.51
CA GLN A 266 -7.43 25.30 -3.67
C GLN A 266 -7.00 25.38 -2.20
N LEU A 267 -6.43 24.30 -1.64
CA LEU A 267 -5.92 24.29 -0.28
C LEU A 267 -4.70 25.21 -0.11
N ALA A 268 -3.82 25.27 -1.11
CA ALA A 268 -2.68 26.19 -1.09
C ALA A 268 -3.12 27.66 -1.20
N ASP A 269 -4.14 27.95 -2.02
CA ASP A 269 -4.74 29.29 -2.10
C ASP A 269 -5.40 29.66 -0.75
N ALA A 270 -6.16 28.74 -0.15
CA ALA A 270 -6.78 28.94 1.16
C ALA A 270 -5.74 29.16 2.28
N LEU A 271 -4.63 28.40 2.27
CA LEU A 271 -3.51 28.60 3.17
C LEU A 271 -2.92 30.02 3.01
N VAL A 272 -2.71 30.47 1.77
CA VAL A 272 -2.22 31.84 1.48
C VAL A 272 -3.20 32.91 1.95
N GLU A 273 -4.50 32.62 1.94
CA GLU A 273 -5.55 33.48 2.48
C GLU A 273 -5.67 33.42 4.01
N GLY A 274 -4.87 32.61 4.69
CA GLY A 274 -4.78 32.52 6.15
C GLY A 274 -5.54 31.34 6.78
N ASP A 275 -6.01 30.38 5.99
CA ASP A 275 -6.60 29.14 6.50
C ASP A 275 -5.51 28.10 6.85
N PHE A 276 -5.08 28.12 8.10
CA PHE A 276 -4.11 27.16 8.63
C PHE A 276 -4.62 25.70 8.59
N GLY A 277 -5.93 25.47 8.62
CA GLY A 277 -6.51 24.14 8.51
C GLY A 277 -6.20 23.49 7.16
N ALA A 278 -6.19 24.29 6.10
CA ALA A 278 -5.81 23.84 4.76
C ALA A 278 -4.34 23.39 4.69
N GLY A 279 -3.46 24.01 5.48
CA GLY A 279 -2.06 23.61 5.63
C GLY A 279 -1.88 22.17 6.12
N HIS A 280 -2.68 21.76 7.10
CA HIS A 280 -2.64 20.38 7.61
C HIS A 280 -3.16 19.37 6.59
N GLU A 281 -4.23 19.69 5.85
CA GLU A 281 -4.72 18.82 4.79
C GLU A 281 -3.68 18.64 3.67
N LEU A 282 -2.88 19.67 3.37
CA LEU A 282 -1.84 19.61 2.33
C LEU A 282 -0.77 18.55 2.60
N ILE A 283 -0.50 18.22 3.86
CA ILE A 283 0.50 17.20 4.25
C ILE A 283 0.16 15.84 3.64
N GLU A 284 -1.12 15.50 3.53
CA GLU A 284 -1.59 14.22 2.98
C GLU A 284 -1.30 14.05 1.48
N PHE A 285 -0.99 15.14 0.76
CA PHE A 285 -0.78 15.14 -0.68
C PHE A 285 0.69 15.05 -1.11
N GLY A 286 1.63 14.96 -0.16
CA GLY A 286 3.03 14.62 -0.44
C GLY A 286 3.71 15.52 -1.47
N ASP A 287 4.37 14.90 -2.45
CA ASP A 287 5.10 15.57 -3.53
C ASP A 287 4.26 16.55 -4.36
N THR A 288 2.95 16.31 -4.48
CA THR A 288 2.07 17.18 -5.25
C THR A 288 1.85 18.51 -4.51
N ALA A 289 1.62 18.45 -3.20
CA ALA A 289 1.57 19.65 -2.36
C ALA A 289 2.90 20.40 -2.36
N ALA A 290 4.02 19.69 -2.25
CA ALA A 290 5.34 20.32 -2.27
C ALA A 290 5.58 21.14 -3.55
N GLN A 291 5.19 20.61 -4.71
CA GLN A 291 5.32 21.32 -5.99
C GLN A 291 4.44 22.57 -6.08
N VAL A 292 3.19 22.48 -5.62
CA VAL A 292 2.25 23.62 -5.68
C VAL A 292 2.68 24.71 -4.71
N LEU A 293 3.08 24.34 -3.49
CA LEU A 293 3.57 25.28 -2.48
C LEU A 293 4.88 25.97 -2.94
N ALA A 294 5.77 25.27 -3.63
CA ALA A 294 6.96 25.89 -4.23
C ALA A 294 6.63 26.94 -5.30
N LEU A 295 5.52 26.79 -6.02
CA LEU A 295 5.06 27.82 -6.95
C LEU A 295 4.54 29.04 -6.18
N LYS A 296 3.86 28.83 -5.04
CA LYS A 296 3.41 29.91 -4.16
C LYS A 296 4.55 30.73 -3.58
N LEU A 297 5.67 30.09 -3.22
CA LEU A 297 6.86 30.80 -2.74
C LEU A 297 7.49 31.77 -3.76
N LYS A 298 7.13 31.67 -5.04
CA LYS A 298 7.55 32.62 -6.10
C LYS A 298 6.63 33.83 -6.21
N GLU A 299 5.48 33.80 -5.55
CA GLU A 299 4.53 34.92 -5.49
C GLU A 299 4.94 35.89 -4.37
N PRO A 300 4.53 37.18 -4.44
CA PRO A 300 4.77 38.12 -3.35
C PRO A 300 3.87 37.78 -2.15
N LEU A 301 4.41 37.00 -1.21
CA LEU A 301 3.73 36.58 0.01
C LEU A 301 4.10 37.48 1.20
N GLU A 302 3.16 37.65 2.12
CA GLU A 302 3.46 38.24 3.43
C GLU A 302 4.44 37.34 4.21
N PRO A 303 5.33 37.91 5.04
CA PRO A 303 6.37 37.14 5.73
C PRO A 303 5.84 35.98 6.57
N GLU A 304 4.69 36.16 7.23
CA GLU A 304 4.05 35.12 8.05
C GLU A 304 3.58 33.96 7.18
N VAL A 305 2.81 34.23 6.12
CA VAL A 305 2.28 33.23 5.18
C VAL A 305 3.39 32.42 4.54
N MET A 306 4.47 33.08 4.12
CA MET A 306 5.62 32.38 3.55
C MET A 306 6.34 31.52 4.60
N GLY A 307 6.40 31.96 5.85
CA GLY A 307 6.85 31.13 6.98
C GLY A 307 6.02 29.86 7.12
N ASP A 308 4.69 29.98 7.05
CA ASP A 308 3.76 28.85 7.13
C ASP A 308 3.93 27.88 5.95
N VAL A 309 4.05 28.41 4.73
CA VAL A 309 4.29 27.59 3.52
C VAL A 309 5.60 26.79 3.66
N LEU A 310 6.68 27.41 4.14
CA LEU A 310 7.96 26.74 4.36
C LEU A 310 7.89 25.71 5.49
N GLN A 311 7.10 25.99 6.53
CA GLN A 311 6.86 25.04 7.62
C GLN A 311 6.13 23.80 7.10
N ILE A 312 5.02 23.99 6.37
CA ILE A 312 4.25 22.90 5.77
C ILE A 312 5.11 22.10 4.78
N LEU A 313 5.97 22.74 3.99
CA LEU A 313 6.94 22.03 3.13
C LEU A 313 7.86 21.09 3.93
N GLY A 314 8.25 21.50 5.14
CA GLY A 314 9.05 20.67 6.04
C GLY A 314 8.24 19.55 6.69
N ASP A 315 6.95 19.78 6.95
CA ASP A 315 6.05 18.82 7.60
C ASP A 315 5.50 17.76 6.63
N ILE A 316 5.46 18.06 5.32
CA ILE A 316 5.11 17.07 4.26
C ILE A 316 6.03 15.84 4.31
N GLY A 317 7.29 16.02 4.74
CA GLY A 317 8.17 14.88 5.03
C GLY A 317 8.77 14.18 3.80
N VAL A 318 8.70 14.78 2.62
CA VAL A 318 9.25 14.22 1.36
C VAL A 318 10.54 14.91 0.95
N ASP A 319 11.48 14.17 0.35
CA ASP A 319 12.79 14.69 -0.06
C ASP A 319 12.69 15.94 -0.94
N ARG A 320 11.72 15.96 -1.84
CA ARG A 320 11.45 17.10 -2.71
C ARG A 320 11.08 18.37 -1.93
N GLY A 321 10.36 18.25 -0.81
CA GLY A 321 10.06 19.38 0.07
C GLY A 321 11.32 19.98 0.67
N TYR A 322 12.25 19.13 1.10
CA TYR A 322 13.55 19.55 1.62
C TYR A 322 14.45 20.18 0.55
N ASP A 323 14.46 19.64 -0.67
CA ASP A 323 15.14 20.26 -1.82
C ASP A 323 14.67 21.70 -2.05
N LEU A 324 13.35 21.91 -2.00
CA LEU A 324 12.72 23.21 -2.22
C LEU A 324 13.06 24.20 -1.11
N ILE A 325 13.05 23.76 0.15
CA ILE A 325 13.48 24.57 1.29
C ILE A 325 14.96 24.96 1.16
N ALA A 326 15.83 23.99 0.83
CA ALA A 326 17.25 24.24 0.65
C ALA A 326 17.53 25.23 -0.50
N ALA A 327 16.80 25.11 -1.62
CA ALA A 327 16.87 26.06 -2.72
C ALA A 327 16.40 27.46 -2.30
N PHE A 328 15.31 27.55 -1.52
CA PHE A 328 14.81 28.83 -1.01
C PHE A 328 15.81 29.51 -0.06
N VAL A 329 16.47 28.76 0.82
CA VAL A 329 17.56 29.28 1.67
C VAL A 329 18.75 29.74 0.83
N ALA A 330 19.10 29.01 -0.23
CA ALA A 330 20.19 29.40 -1.13
C ALA A 330 19.93 30.76 -1.80
N GLU A 331 18.68 31.00 -2.20
CA GLU A 331 18.27 32.20 -2.94
C GLU A 331 17.98 33.39 -2.02
N HIS A 332 17.37 33.14 -0.86
CA HIS A 332 16.80 34.20 -0.01
C HIS A 332 17.31 34.18 1.43
N GLY A 333 18.18 33.23 1.81
CA GLY A 333 18.62 33.06 3.20
C GLY A 333 19.41 34.26 3.74
N MET A 334 20.00 35.07 2.87
CA MET A 334 20.76 36.26 3.25
C MET A 334 20.64 37.34 2.18
N ASP A 335 20.37 38.59 2.59
CA ASP A 335 20.34 39.73 1.68
C ASP A 335 21.75 40.19 1.26
N GLU A 336 21.84 41.11 0.29
CA GLU A 336 23.11 41.68 -0.19
C GLU A 336 23.90 42.42 0.92
N SER A 337 23.22 42.79 2.01
CA SER A 337 23.82 43.44 3.19
C SER A 337 24.32 42.44 4.24
N GLY A 338 24.19 41.13 3.99
CA GLY A 338 24.58 40.08 4.92
C GLY A 338 23.59 39.83 6.06
N ARG A 339 22.35 40.32 5.96
CA ARG A 339 21.30 40.07 6.95
C ARG A 339 20.54 38.81 6.61
N TYR A 340 20.37 37.95 7.61
CA TYR A 340 19.61 36.72 7.46
C TYR A 340 18.11 36.99 7.33
N TYR A 341 17.48 36.29 6.40
CA TYR A 341 16.03 36.32 6.25
C TYR A 341 15.38 35.31 7.18
N ALA A 342 14.71 35.80 8.24
CA ALA A 342 14.25 34.96 9.34
C ALA A 342 13.37 33.77 8.89
N GLN A 343 12.41 34.01 7.99
CA GLN A 343 11.43 32.99 7.62
C GLN A 343 12.04 31.83 6.82
N ALA A 344 12.99 32.12 5.92
CA ALA A 344 13.74 31.07 5.21
C ALA A 344 14.45 30.13 6.19
N TRP A 345 15.11 30.69 7.19
CA TRP A 345 15.84 29.92 8.19
C TRP A 345 14.95 29.23 9.21
N ARG A 346 13.76 29.76 9.52
CA ARG A 346 12.78 29.09 10.38
C ARG A 346 12.23 27.84 9.71
N GLY A 347 11.84 27.92 8.44
CA GLY A 347 11.42 26.75 7.65
C GLY A 347 12.53 25.69 7.55
N TYR A 348 13.77 26.13 7.33
CA TYR A 348 14.93 25.24 7.33
C TYR A 348 15.16 24.57 8.70
N CYS A 349 15.07 25.32 9.80
CA CYS A 349 15.19 24.75 11.14
C CYS A 349 14.11 23.69 11.39
N ASN A 350 12.86 23.93 10.97
CA ASN A 350 11.78 22.94 11.07
C ASN A 350 12.11 21.65 10.30
N ALA A 351 12.58 21.77 9.05
CA ALA A 351 13.00 20.61 8.25
C ALA A 351 14.16 19.82 8.91
N VAL A 352 15.12 20.52 9.53
CA VAL A 352 16.21 19.87 10.29
C VAL A 352 15.68 19.16 11.54
N VAL A 353 14.69 19.74 12.23
CA VAL A 353 14.02 19.08 13.37
C VAL A 353 13.35 17.78 12.93
N ASN A 354 12.57 17.82 11.85
CA ASN A 354 11.83 16.66 11.33
C ASN A 354 12.76 15.53 10.84
N THR A 355 13.93 15.88 10.30
CA THR A 355 14.86 14.90 9.71
C THR A 355 16.01 14.52 10.64
N GLY A 356 16.22 15.24 11.74
CA GLY A 356 17.46 15.23 12.51
C GLY A 356 18.69 15.64 11.70
N GLY A 357 18.49 16.36 10.58
CA GLY A 357 19.56 16.80 9.69
C GLY A 357 20.03 15.77 8.66
N ASP A 358 19.56 14.53 8.68
CA ASP A 358 20.08 13.45 7.81
C ASP A 358 19.70 13.59 6.33
N SER A 359 18.76 14.48 6.00
CA SER A 359 18.33 14.68 4.62
C SER A 359 19.45 15.35 3.80
N ALA A 360 19.88 14.68 2.73
CA ALA A 360 20.99 15.11 1.88
C ALA A 360 20.86 16.55 1.34
N PRO A 361 19.67 17.05 0.96
CA PRO A 361 19.47 18.45 0.53
C PRO A 361 19.75 19.48 1.62
N LEU A 362 19.55 19.13 2.90
CA LEU A 362 19.70 20.06 4.02
C LEU A 362 21.17 20.18 4.47
N GLN A 363 21.95 19.10 4.33
CA GLN A 363 23.34 19.00 4.80
C GLN A 363 24.26 20.19 4.44
N PRO A 364 24.24 20.75 3.21
CA PRO A 364 25.13 21.84 2.82
C PRO A 364 24.99 23.11 3.68
N TYR A 365 23.79 23.36 4.24
CA TYR A 365 23.47 24.57 4.99
C TYR A 365 23.54 24.36 6.50
N LEU A 366 23.62 23.12 6.97
CA LEU A 366 23.58 22.78 8.39
C LEU A 366 24.71 23.45 9.20
N PRO A 367 25.95 23.57 8.69
CA PRO A 367 27.00 24.31 9.39
C PRO A 367 26.69 25.80 9.62
N GLN A 368 25.87 26.40 8.76
CA GLN A 368 25.54 27.84 8.82
C GLN A 368 24.63 28.16 10.01
N LEU A 369 23.86 27.20 10.53
CA LEU A 369 23.05 27.40 11.73
C LEU A 369 23.89 27.87 12.94
N LYS A 370 25.16 27.45 13.02
CA LYS A 370 26.08 27.86 14.09
C LYS A 370 26.56 29.31 13.97
N THR A 371 26.40 29.93 12.80
CA THR A 371 26.89 31.28 12.51
C THR A 371 25.79 32.34 12.50
N ILE A 372 24.52 31.93 12.51
CA ILE A 372 23.38 32.86 12.50
C ILE A 372 23.20 33.46 13.91
N THR A 373 23.26 34.78 13.99
CA THR A 373 23.10 35.55 15.25
C THR A 373 21.78 36.31 15.32
N HIS A 374 20.83 35.99 14.44
CA HIS A 374 19.54 36.68 14.35
C HIS A 374 18.71 36.45 15.64
N PRO A 375 18.29 37.50 16.37
CA PRO A 375 17.62 37.35 17.68
C PRO A 375 16.36 36.48 17.64
N GLU A 376 15.56 36.62 16.57
CA GLU A 376 14.29 35.90 16.40
C GLU A 376 14.45 34.41 16.08
N LEU A 377 15.63 34.00 15.60
CA LEU A 377 15.91 32.60 15.23
C LEU A 377 16.57 31.80 16.34
N ARG A 378 16.92 32.46 17.46
CA ARG A 378 17.74 31.86 18.50
C ARG A 378 17.13 30.58 19.09
N SER A 379 15.80 30.54 19.27
CA SER A 379 15.12 29.34 19.77
C SER A 379 15.08 28.25 18.71
N ASP A 380 14.70 28.59 17.49
CA ASP A 380 14.56 27.65 16.37
C ASP A 380 15.89 26.95 16.05
N ILE A 381 16.98 27.73 15.96
CA ILE A 381 18.35 27.22 15.73
C ILE A 381 18.77 26.26 16.85
N ARG A 382 18.47 26.62 18.11
CA ARG A 382 18.83 25.75 19.24
C ARG A 382 18.12 24.41 19.14
N ILE A 383 16.81 24.40 18.88
CA ILE A 383 16.02 23.18 18.75
C ILE A 383 16.51 22.32 17.58
N ALA A 384 16.82 22.93 16.44
CA ALA A 384 17.36 22.23 15.27
C ALA A 384 18.75 21.62 15.52
N LEU A 385 19.63 22.29 16.28
CA LEU A 385 20.95 21.73 16.61
C LEU A 385 20.85 20.61 17.67
N GLU A 386 19.89 20.72 18.60
CA GLU A 386 19.59 19.67 19.59
C GLU A 386 19.07 18.39 18.90
N SER A 387 18.20 18.50 17.89
CA SER A 387 17.67 17.34 17.15
C SER A 387 18.75 16.54 16.44
N VAL A 388 19.70 17.22 15.79
CA VAL A 388 20.87 16.58 15.13
C VAL A 388 21.73 15.83 16.15
N THR A 389 21.94 16.42 17.32
CA THR A 389 22.78 15.82 18.36
C THR A 389 22.13 14.57 18.94
N ASN A 390 20.82 14.61 19.21
CA ASN A 390 20.08 13.46 19.76
C ASN A 390 20.06 12.28 18.78
N LYS A 391 19.87 12.53 17.48
CA LYS A 391 19.87 11.48 16.46
C LYS A 391 21.25 10.82 16.29
N ALA A 392 22.33 11.60 16.40
CA ALA A 392 23.69 11.08 16.39
C ALA A 392 23.99 10.17 17.60
N VAL A 393 23.32 10.40 18.75
CA VAL A 393 23.43 9.54 19.93
C VAL A 393 22.63 8.25 19.76
N GLU A 394 21.41 8.31 19.22
CA GLU A 394 20.59 7.12 18.94
C GLU A 394 21.28 6.18 17.94
N GLY A 395 21.82 6.70 16.84
CA GLY A 395 22.57 5.90 15.87
C GLY A 395 23.89 5.30 16.39
N ALA A 396 24.41 5.78 17.52
CA ALA A 396 25.61 5.23 18.19
C ALA A 396 25.28 4.20 19.27
N VAL A 397 24.01 4.07 19.67
CA VAL A 397 23.54 3.05 20.62
C VAL A 397 23.07 1.79 19.87
N ASP A 398 22.62 1.94 18.61
CA ASP A 398 22.14 0.86 17.75
C ASP A 398 23.21 0.21 16.85
N GLY A 399 24.48 0.66 16.92
CA GLY A 399 25.62 0.12 16.16
C GLY A 399 26.72 -0.40 17.08
#